data_AF-A0A7H8N773-F1
#
_entry.id   AF-A0A7H8N773-F1
#
_cell.length_a   1.000
_cell.length_b   1.000
_cell.length_c   1.000
_cell.angle_alpha   90.00
_cell.angle_beta   90.00
_cell.angle_gamma   90.00
#
_symmetry.space_group_name_H-M   'P 1'
#
loop_
_entity.id
_entity.type
_entity.pdbx_description
1 polymer ?
#
loop_
_entity_poly.entity_id
_entity_poly.type
_entity_poly.pdbx_seq_one_letter_code
_entity_poly.pdbx_strand_id
1 'polypeptide(L)'
;MEALAVRLSQLDTHVEGAIRVVMFYDTLMRRRVDLPALARASAGLAECVAGVRLHSTGRAIRLAPDGQPAPSPPAPASSQAPIVLDEEEIGTVWLERPGPPNPLDDVVLDRLAIAAAAVVERYGPARTTMADPALVELVISADSDEAARARALRLLGFAADQPVHVLAVRARLPLDRVAGLLCPAHRVKAAPLTGVGVILASHADPARLPAVVRAGIGAAERPELSWQQARTALRFTTGRQPVVRYRELGALALLAQVPPDALRANADVAAIARVAANPRDLETLDTYCAAGSLRRAADLLHLHHSSVARRLELLGKALDLDLTEPAGLTRARLALAAWHLTDDRVPE
;
A
#
# COMPACT_ATOMS: atom_id res chain seq x y z
N MET A 1 -54.11 -2.77 -4.45
CA MET A 1 -53.25 -3.23 -5.56
C MET A 1 -53.86 -2.94 -6.94
N GLU A 2 -55.19 -2.96 -7.11
CA GLU A 2 -55.84 -2.65 -8.40
C GLU A 2 -55.65 -1.19 -8.89
N ALA A 3 -55.63 -0.21 -7.99
CA ALA A 3 -55.44 1.21 -8.36
C ALA A 3 -54.03 1.53 -8.90
N LEU A 4 -53.02 0.71 -8.58
CA LEU A 4 -51.67 0.81 -9.16
C LEU A 4 -51.59 0.08 -10.52
N ALA A 5 -52.31 -1.04 -10.68
CA ALA A 5 -52.41 -1.77 -11.95
C ALA A 5 -53.11 -0.95 -13.05
N VAL A 6 -54.15 -0.18 -12.70
CA VAL A 6 -54.87 0.71 -13.63
C VAL A 6 -54.07 1.97 -14.00
N ARG A 7 -53.10 2.39 -13.17
CA ARG A 7 -52.17 3.48 -13.52
C ARG A 7 -51.02 3.04 -14.42
N LEU A 8 -50.75 1.73 -14.54
CA LEU A 8 -49.71 1.17 -15.39
C LEU A 8 -50.20 0.89 -16.83
N SER A 9 -51.52 0.81 -17.06
CA SER A 9 -52.10 0.53 -18.39
C SER A 9 -52.06 1.72 -19.37
N GLN A 10 -51.46 2.85 -18.97
CA GLN A 10 -51.19 4.02 -19.82
C GLN A 10 -49.68 4.28 -20.01
N LEU A 11 -48.83 3.33 -19.63
CA LEU A 11 -47.40 3.46 -19.84
C LEU A 11 -47.05 3.15 -21.30
N ASP A 12 -46.20 4.01 -21.87
CA ASP A 12 -45.51 3.73 -23.12
C ASP A 12 -44.80 2.37 -23.02
N THR A 13 -44.86 1.56 -24.09
CA THR A 13 -44.18 0.27 -24.21
C THR A 13 -42.71 0.30 -23.79
N HIS A 14 -42.05 1.46 -23.98
CA HIS A 14 -40.69 1.69 -23.50
C HIS A 14 -40.59 1.70 -21.96
N VAL A 15 -41.53 2.35 -21.26
CA VAL A 15 -41.53 2.40 -19.79
C VAL A 15 -41.86 1.04 -19.18
N GLU A 16 -42.78 0.29 -19.78
CA GLU A 16 -43.04 -1.09 -19.36
C GLU A 16 -41.78 -1.96 -19.53
N GLY A 17 -41.07 -1.81 -20.64
CA GLY A 17 -39.78 -2.45 -20.89
C GLY A 17 -38.74 -2.11 -19.81
N ALA A 18 -38.58 -0.83 -19.48
CA ALA A 18 -37.64 -0.37 -18.45
C ALA A 18 -37.96 -0.96 -17.06
N ILE A 19 -39.24 -1.01 -16.67
CA ILE A 19 -39.67 -1.63 -15.41
C ILE A 19 -39.32 -3.12 -15.38
N ARG A 20 -39.51 -3.84 -16.49
CA ARG A 20 -39.14 -5.27 -16.60
C ARG A 20 -37.64 -5.47 -16.44
N VAL A 21 -36.81 -4.60 -17.03
CA VAL A 21 -35.34 -4.63 -16.85
C VAL A 21 -34.98 -4.43 -15.37
N VAL A 22 -35.58 -3.44 -14.69
CA VAL A 22 -35.33 -3.20 -13.26
C VAL A 22 -35.67 -4.43 -12.41
N MET A 23 -36.86 -5.01 -12.63
CA MET A 23 -37.34 -6.20 -11.91
C MET A 23 -36.46 -7.43 -12.16
N PHE A 24 -35.92 -7.57 -13.37
CA PHE A 24 -34.98 -8.63 -13.72
C PHE A 24 -33.70 -8.53 -12.87
N TYR A 25 -33.06 -7.36 -12.84
CA TYR A 25 -31.85 -7.16 -12.04
C TYR A 25 -32.11 -7.25 -10.54
N ASP A 26 -33.26 -6.76 -10.04
CA ASP A 26 -33.65 -6.93 -8.63
C ASP A 26 -33.73 -8.41 -8.25
N THR A 27 -34.24 -9.26 -9.15
CA THR A 27 -34.29 -10.71 -8.95
C THR A 27 -32.90 -11.32 -8.88
N LEU A 28 -31.99 -10.92 -9.77
CA LEU A 28 -30.60 -11.39 -9.76
C LEU A 28 -29.87 -10.96 -8.47
N MET A 29 -30.04 -9.72 -8.04
CA MET A 29 -29.45 -9.20 -6.80
C MET A 29 -29.96 -9.95 -5.56
N ARG A 30 -31.27 -10.24 -5.50
CA ARG A 30 -31.88 -11.06 -4.43
C ARG A 30 -31.32 -12.49 -4.40
N ARG A 31 -31.09 -13.08 -5.58
CA ARG A 31 -30.51 -14.43 -5.74
C ARG A 31 -29.00 -14.49 -5.50
N ARG A 32 -28.34 -13.35 -5.31
CA ARG A 32 -26.90 -13.26 -5.00
C ARG A 32 -26.01 -13.91 -6.07
N VAL A 33 -26.34 -13.67 -7.35
CA VAL A 33 -25.53 -14.19 -8.47
C VAL A 33 -24.13 -13.58 -8.50
N ASP A 34 -23.15 -14.30 -9.05
CA ASP A 34 -21.79 -13.81 -9.26
C ASP A 34 -21.66 -13.01 -10.57
N LEU A 35 -20.49 -12.38 -10.82
CA LEU A 35 -20.27 -11.58 -12.03
C LEU A 35 -20.43 -12.37 -13.34
N PRO A 36 -19.90 -13.61 -13.48
CA PRO A 36 -20.16 -14.42 -14.66
C PRO A 36 -21.65 -14.72 -14.90
N ALA A 37 -22.41 -15.07 -13.84
CA ALA A 37 -23.84 -15.32 -13.98
C ALA A 37 -24.63 -14.03 -14.28
N LEU A 38 -24.22 -12.89 -13.71
CA LEU A 38 -24.78 -11.59 -14.02
C LEU A 38 -24.57 -11.24 -15.50
N ALA A 39 -23.33 -11.31 -16.00
CA ALA A 39 -23.01 -11.05 -17.40
C ALA A 39 -23.78 -11.99 -18.35
N ARG A 40 -23.90 -13.27 -17.99
CA ARG A 40 -24.69 -14.26 -18.76
C ARG A 40 -26.16 -13.88 -18.84
N ALA A 41 -26.76 -13.52 -17.71
CA ALA A 41 -28.16 -13.14 -17.63
C ALA A 41 -28.43 -11.84 -18.42
N SER A 42 -27.51 -10.87 -18.34
CA SER A 42 -27.55 -9.63 -19.12
C SER A 42 -27.43 -9.87 -20.62
N ALA A 43 -26.56 -10.77 -21.06
CA ALA A 43 -26.43 -11.14 -22.46
C ALA A 43 -27.71 -11.76 -23.02
N GLY A 44 -28.37 -12.62 -22.23
CA GLY A 44 -29.68 -13.18 -22.57
C GLY A 44 -30.78 -12.12 -22.65
N LEU A 45 -30.81 -11.18 -21.69
CA LEU A 45 -31.81 -10.10 -21.67
C LEU A 45 -31.63 -9.12 -22.85
N ALA A 46 -30.38 -8.78 -23.19
CA ALA A 46 -30.06 -7.82 -24.25
C ALA A 46 -30.03 -8.46 -25.65
N GLU A 47 -30.07 -9.79 -25.73
CA GLU A 47 -29.93 -10.58 -26.97
C GLU A 47 -28.65 -10.24 -27.76
N CYS A 48 -27.60 -9.82 -27.06
CA CYS A 48 -26.26 -9.59 -27.61
C CYS A 48 -25.18 -9.92 -26.56
N VAL A 49 -23.90 -9.83 -26.94
CA VAL A 49 -22.82 -10.08 -25.98
C VAL A 49 -22.84 -8.99 -24.90
N ALA A 50 -22.79 -9.41 -23.64
CA ALA A 50 -22.61 -8.51 -22.49
C ALA A 50 -21.24 -8.73 -21.86
N GLY A 51 -20.59 -7.62 -21.52
CA GLY A 51 -19.25 -7.58 -20.96
C GLY A 51 -19.17 -6.87 -19.62
N VAL A 52 -18.29 -7.36 -18.76
CA VAL A 52 -17.92 -6.73 -17.48
C VAL A 52 -16.41 -6.75 -17.34
N ARG A 53 -15.80 -5.63 -16.96
CA ARG A 53 -14.37 -5.51 -16.66
C ARG A 53 -14.20 -4.70 -15.39
N LEU A 54 -13.44 -5.22 -14.45
CA LEU A 54 -13.05 -4.49 -13.24
C LEU A 54 -11.62 -3.99 -13.37
N HIS A 55 -11.36 -2.73 -13.01
CA HIS A 55 -10.01 -2.15 -13.00
C HIS A 55 -9.05 -2.92 -12.08
N SER A 56 -9.56 -3.43 -10.96
CA SER A 56 -8.76 -4.14 -9.95
C SER A 56 -8.17 -5.48 -10.41
N THR A 57 -8.79 -6.13 -11.41
CA THR A 57 -8.34 -7.45 -11.89
C THR A 57 -7.90 -7.45 -13.34
N GLY A 58 -8.23 -6.40 -14.11
CA GLY A 58 -7.98 -6.31 -15.56
C GLY A 58 -8.72 -7.34 -16.42
N ARG A 59 -9.31 -8.38 -15.82
CA ARG A 59 -10.00 -9.46 -16.53
C ARG A 59 -11.37 -9.00 -17.03
N ALA A 60 -11.58 -9.19 -18.33
CA ALA A 60 -12.87 -9.02 -18.98
C ALA A 60 -13.65 -10.35 -18.94
N ILE A 61 -14.89 -10.30 -18.47
CA ILE A 61 -15.89 -11.35 -18.59
C ILE A 61 -16.78 -10.98 -19.75
N ARG A 62 -16.86 -11.82 -20.79
CA ARG A 62 -17.71 -11.60 -21.98
C ARG A 62 -18.56 -12.84 -22.24
N LEU A 63 -19.88 -12.69 -22.21
CA LEU A 63 -20.83 -13.78 -22.38
C LEU A 63 -21.75 -13.47 -23.57
N ALA A 64 -21.97 -14.46 -24.42
CA ALA A 64 -22.92 -14.39 -25.52
C ALA A 64 -24.36 -14.76 -25.05
N PRO A 65 -25.40 -14.46 -25.84
CA PRO A 65 -26.80 -14.71 -25.46
C PRO A 65 -27.14 -16.19 -25.25
N ASP A 66 -26.39 -17.10 -25.88
CA ASP A 66 -26.47 -18.56 -25.68
C ASP A 66 -25.88 -19.02 -24.32
N GLY A 67 -25.32 -18.09 -23.57
CA GLY A 67 -24.74 -18.28 -22.26
C GLY A 67 -23.30 -18.78 -22.25
N GLN A 68 -22.67 -18.92 -23.43
CA GLN A 68 -21.28 -19.32 -23.60
C GLN A 68 -20.33 -18.12 -23.56
N PRO A 69 -19.03 -18.32 -23.29
CA PRO A 69 -18.03 -17.27 -23.45
C PRO A 69 -18.04 -16.71 -24.88
N ALA A 70 -18.02 -15.40 -25.01
CA ALA A 70 -18.10 -14.75 -26.32
C ALA A 70 -16.85 -15.06 -27.18
N PRO A 71 -17.01 -15.19 -28.52
CA PRO A 71 -15.90 -15.48 -29.42
C PRO A 71 -14.78 -14.44 -29.36
N SER A 72 -13.57 -14.87 -29.73
CA SER A 72 -12.44 -14.00 -30.00
C SER A 72 -12.19 -13.93 -31.53
N PRO A 73 -11.83 -12.75 -32.08
CA PRO A 73 -11.57 -11.49 -31.39
C PRO A 73 -12.85 -10.78 -30.92
N PRO A 74 -12.76 -9.88 -29.91
CA PRO A 74 -13.92 -9.13 -29.43
C PRO A 74 -14.46 -8.16 -30.48
N ALA A 75 -15.78 -8.04 -30.57
CA ALA A 75 -16.42 -6.97 -31.33
C ALA A 75 -16.31 -5.65 -30.56
N PRO A 76 -16.31 -4.49 -31.25
CA PRO A 76 -16.34 -3.21 -30.56
C PRO A 76 -17.62 -3.07 -29.72
N ALA A 77 -17.48 -2.46 -28.54
CA ALA A 77 -18.64 -2.15 -27.70
C ALA A 77 -19.57 -1.18 -28.44
N SER A 78 -20.85 -1.54 -28.56
CA SER A 78 -21.89 -0.67 -29.12
C SER A 78 -22.30 0.42 -28.13
N SER A 79 -22.27 0.10 -26.84
CA SER A 79 -22.61 0.99 -25.74
C SER A 79 -21.92 0.49 -24.46
N GLN A 80 -21.60 1.41 -23.55
CA GLN A 80 -20.90 1.10 -22.30
C GLN A 80 -21.31 2.06 -21.19
N ALA A 81 -21.21 1.60 -19.94
CA ALA A 81 -21.42 2.40 -18.75
C ALA A 81 -20.35 2.12 -17.68
N PRO A 82 -19.94 3.14 -16.90
CA PRO A 82 -18.99 2.95 -15.81
C PRO A 82 -19.66 2.20 -14.64
N ILE A 83 -18.89 1.34 -13.96
CA ILE A 83 -19.27 0.75 -12.69
C ILE A 83 -18.76 1.68 -11.60
N VAL A 84 -19.66 2.32 -10.86
CA VAL A 84 -19.31 3.25 -9.77
C VAL A 84 -19.67 2.63 -8.42
N LEU A 85 -18.72 2.64 -7.48
CA LEU A 85 -18.93 2.18 -6.10
C LEU A 85 -18.21 3.12 -5.13
N ASP A 86 -18.96 3.75 -4.21
CA ASP A 86 -18.51 4.83 -3.33
C ASP A 86 -17.88 6.01 -4.08
N GLU A 87 -18.55 6.50 -5.13
CA GLU A 87 -18.10 7.62 -5.99
C GLU A 87 -16.81 7.35 -6.80
N GLU A 88 -16.26 6.14 -6.76
CA GLU A 88 -15.10 5.72 -7.55
C GLU A 88 -15.50 4.81 -8.73
N GLU A 89 -14.96 5.08 -9.92
CA GLU A 89 -15.13 4.20 -11.09
C GLU A 89 -14.24 2.95 -10.98
N ILE A 90 -14.85 1.81 -10.66
CA ILE A 90 -14.16 0.55 -10.40
C ILE A 90 -14.12 -0.40 -11.59
N GLY A 91 -14.78 -0.05 -12.69
CA GLY A 91 -14.78 -0.84 -13.91
C GLY A 91 -15.76 -0.32 -14.95
N THR A 92 -16.02 -1.16 -15.96
CA THR A 92 -16.91 -0.84 -17.08
C THR A 92 -17.76 -2.05 -17.43
N VAL A 93 -19.01 -1.79 -17.78
CA VAL A 93 -19.92 -2.78 -18.40
C VAL A 93 -20.24 -2.33 -19.81
N TRP A 94 -20.42 -3.27 -20.74
CA TRP A 94 -20.70 -2.94 -22.13
C TRP A 94 -21.57 -3.99 -22.82
N LEU A 95 -22.15 -3.60 -23.95
CA LEU A 95 -22.85 -4.48 -24.88
C LEU A 95 -22.11 -4.48 -26.23
N GLU A 96 -22.19 -5.58 -26.97
CA GLU A 96 -21.66 -5.70 -28.34
C GLU A 96 -22.81 -6.08 -29.29
N ARG A 97 -23.67 -5.10 -29.60
CA ARG A 97 -24.84 -5.30 -30.44
C ARG A 97 -24.47 -5.28 -31.94
N PRO A 98 -24.91 -6.27 -32.74
CA PRO A 98 -24.82 -6.19 -34.20
C PRO A 98 -25.94 -5.29 -34.72
N GLY A 99 -25.72 -3.97 -34.74
CA GLY A 99 -26.70 -2.99 -35.22
C GLY A 99 -26.79 -1.74 -34.34
N PRO A 100 -27.78 -0.86 -34.60
CA PRO A 100 -28.00 0.34 -33.79
C PRO A 100 -28.37 -0.05 -32.34
N PRO A 101 -28.06 0.81 -31.34
CA PRO A 101 -28.48 0.60 -29.96
C PRO A 101 -29.99 0.41 -29.83
N ASN A 102 -30.40 -0.53 -28.97
CA ASN A 102 -31.80 -0.68 -28.60
C ASN A 102 -32.15 0.43 -27.58
N PRO A 103 -33.35 1.04 -27.64
CA PRO A 103 -33.76 2.05 -26.65
C PRO A 103 -33.61 1.63 -25.18
N LEU A 104 -33.69 0.33 -24.87
CA LEU A 104 -33.53 -0.19 -23.50
C LEU A 104 -32.07 -0.44 -23.09
N ASP A 105 -31.11 -0.32 -24.00
CA ASP A 105 -29.69 -0.63 -23.72
C ASP A 105 -29.13 0.25 -22.59
N ASP A 106 -29.53 1.52 -22.54
CA ASP A 106 -29.11 2.44 -21.47
C ASP A 106 -29.62 1.98 -20.10
N VAL A 107 -30.88 1.52 -20.02
CA VAL A 107 -31.46 0.98 -18.78
C VAL A 107 -30.81 -0.35 -18.40
N VAL A 108 -30.50 -1.20 -19.38
CA VAL A 108 -29.80 -2.46 -19.15
C VAL A 108 -28.40 -2.21 -18.60
N LEU A 109 -27.66 -1.27 -19.18
CA LEU A 109 -26.30 -0.91 -18.77
C LEU A 109 -26.27 -0.24 -17.39
N ASP A 110 -27.20 0.67 -17.11
CA ASP A 110 -27.33 1.31 -15.80
C ASP A 110 -27.58 0.27 -14.70
N ARG A 111 -28.56 -0.62 -14.92
CA ARG A 111 -28.87 -1.68 -13.95
C ARG A 111 -27.77 -2.74 -13.84
N LEU A 112 -27.08 -3.05 -14.93
CA LEU A 112 -25.91 -3.94 -14.93
C LEU A 112 -24.76 -3.33 -14.12
N ALA A 113 -24.47 -2.04 -14.31
CA ALA A 113 -23.43 -1.33 -13.56
C ALA A 113 -23.72 -1.33 -12.06
N ILE A 114 -24.96 -1.01 -11.66
CA ILE A 114 -25.40 -1.04 -10.25
C ILE A 114 -25.29 -2.47 -9.67
N ALA A 115 -25.79 -3.48 -10.40
CA ALA A 115 -25.73 -4.86 -9.94
C ALA A 115 -24.28 -5.37 -9.84
N ALA A 116 -23.41 -5.00 -10.79
CA ALA A 116 -22.00 -5.34 -10.76
C ALA A 116 -21.30 -4.67 -9.56
N ALA A 117 -21.59 -3.40 -9.26
CA ALA A 117 -21.10 -2.71 -8.07
C ALA A 117 -21.51 -3.44 -6.78
N ALA A 118 -22.77 -3.85 -6.66
CA ALA A 118 -23.27 -4.60 -5.49
C ALA A 118 -22.62 -6.00 -5.34
N VAL A 119 -22.33 -6.68 -6.44
CA VAL A 119 -21.59 -7.96 -6.43
C VAL A 119 -20.14 -7.72 -5.99
N VAL A 120 -19.50 -6.65 -6.47
CA VAL A 120 -18.14 -6.28 -6.06
C VAL A 120 -18.08 -5.86 -4.59
N GLU A 121 -19.05 -5.10 -4.10
CA GLU A 121 -19.13 -4.72 -2.68
C GLU A 121 -19.23 -5.96 -1.78
N ARG A 122 -19.99 -6.97 -2.22
CA ARG A 122 -20.24 -8.18 -1.44
C ARG A 122 -19.10 -9.19 -1.45
N TYR A 123 -18.48 -9.41 -2.61
CA TYR A 123 -17.49 -10.47 -2.83
C TYR A 123 -16.08 -9.91 -3.07
N GLY A 124 -15.94 -8.60 -3.14
CA GLY A 124 -14.65 -7.93 -3.25
C GLY A 124 -13.87 -8.02 -1.94
N PRO A 125 -12.54 -7.86 -2.02
CA PRO A 125 -11.70 -7.72 -0.84
C PRO A 125 -12.22 -6.56 0.01
N ALA A 126 -12.33 -6.74 1.33
CA ALA A 126 -12.80 -5.70 2.25
C ALA A 126 -12.07 -4.39 1.96
N ARG A 127 -12.75 -3.25 1.85
CA ARG A 127 -12.09 -1.96 1.56
C ARG A 127 -11.35 -1.37 2.77
N THR A 128 -11.47 -2.00 3.94
CA THR A 128 -10.80 -1.55 5.16
C THR A 128 -9.30 -1.54 4.99
N THR A 129 -8.64 -0.48 5.42
CA THR A 129 -7.18 -0.42 5.48
C THR A 129 -6.63 -1.52 6.38
N MET A 130 -7.34 -1.84 7.47
CA MET A 130 -6.99 -2.99 8.32
C MET A 130 -7.28 -4.30 7.61
N ALA A 131 -6.30 -5.19 7.60
CA ALA A 131 -6.36 -6.54 7.07
C ALA A 131 -6.32 -7.58 8.20
N ASP A 132 -6.73 -8.80 7.87
CA ASP A 132 -6.45 -9.98 8.69
C ASP A 132 -4.92 -10.18 8.79
N PRO A 133 -4.32 -10.16 10.00
CA PRO A 133 -2.90 -10.40 10.20
C PRO A 133 -2.41 -11.71 9.58
N ALA A 134 -3.23 -12.78 9.55
CA ALA A 134 -2.83 -14.06 8.98
C ALA A 134 -2.63 -13.98 7.46
N LEU A 135 -3.47 -13.20 6.76
CA LEU A 135 -3.30 -12.97 5.31
C LEU A 135 -2.04 -12.13 5.04
N VAL A 136 -1.77 -11.12 5.87
CA VAL A 136 -0.56 -10.29 5.73
C VAL A 136 0.70 -11.11 6.00
N GLU A 137 0.68 -11.96 7.03
CA GLU A 137 1.77 -12.88 7.36
C GLU A 137 2.05 -13.86 6.21
N LEU A 138 1.00 -14.43 5.60
CA LEU A 138 1.15 -15.29 4.41
C LEU A 138 1.84 -14.56 3.25
N VAL A 139 1.62 -13.24 3.08
CA VAL A 139 2.27 -12.47 2.03
C VAL A 139 3.76 -12.30 2.29
N ILE A 140 4.14 -11.96 3.52
CA ILE A 140 5.51 -11.56 3.87
C ILE A 140 6.37 -12.69 4.43
N SER A 141 5.80 -13.89 4.64
CA SER A 141 6.54 -15.05 5.13
C SER A 141 7.43 -15.64 4.05
N ALA A 142 8.64 -16.00 4.45
CA ALA A 142 9.59 -16.74 3.62
C ALA A 142 9.17 -18.20 3.42
N ASP A 143 8.37 -18.75 4.33
CA ASP A 143 7.92 -20.14 4.31
C ASP A 143 6.66 -20.35 3.44
N SER A 144 6.00 -19.26 3.03
CA SER A 144 4.85 -19.33 2.12
C SER A 144 5.28 -19.71 0.71
N ASP A 145 4.56 -20.66 0.12
CA ASP A 145 4.67 -20.93 -1.31
C ASP A 145 4.09 -19.77 -2.16
N GLU A 146 4.51 -19.72 -3.43
CA GLU A 146 4.12 -18.69 -4.40
C GLU A 146 2.58 -18.61 -4.57
N ALA A 147 1.90 -19.76 -4.56
CA ALA A 147 0.46 -19.85 -4.81
C ALA A 147 -0.36 -19.33 -3.62
N ALA A 148 0.06 -19.66 -2.40
CA ALA A 148 -0.48 -19.16 -1.15
C ALA A 148 -0.30 -17.64 -1.05
N ARG A 149 0.91 -17.13 -1.36
CA ARG A 149 1.20 -15.69 -1.41
C ARG A 149 0.33 -14.96 -2.43
N ALA A 150 0.26 -15.47 -3.67
CA ALA A 150 -0.57 -14.89 -4.72
C ALA A 150 -2.06 -14.94 -4.37
N ARG A 151 -2.52 -15.98 -3.68
CA ARG A 151 -3.89 -16.06 -3.16
C ARG A 151 -4.13 -15.02 -2.06
N ALA A 152 -3.22 -14.88 -1.10
CA ALA A 152 -3.33 -13.91 -0.03
C ALA A 152 -3.35 -12.46 -0.56
N LEU A 153 -2.46 -12.12 -1.50
CA LEU A 153 -2.46 -10.81 -2.18
C LEU A 153 -3.79 -10.52 -2.88
N ARG A 154 -4.37 -11.51 -3.58
CA ARG A 154 -5.69 -11.36 -4.22
C ARG A 154 -6.83 -11.16 -3.21
N LEU A 155 -6.82 -11.91 -2.10
CA LEU A 155 -7.79 -11.74 -1.01
C LEU A 155 -7.67 -10.38 -0.31
N LEU A 156 -6.46 -9.81 -0.33
CA LEU A 156 -6.17 -8.46 0.14
C LEU A 156 -6.46 -7.38 -0.92
N GLY A 157 -6.78 -7.77 -2.15
CA GLY A 157 -7.18 -6.86 -3.23
C GLY A 157 -6.03 -6.22 -4.00
N PHE A 158 -4.83 -6.81 -3.94
CA PHE A 158 -3.71 -6.47 -4.81
C PHE A 158 -3.81 -7.24 -6.13
N ALA A 159 -3.53 -6.55 -7.24
CA ALA A 159 -3.45 -7.15 -8.56
C ALA A 159 -2.17 -7.99 -8.69
N ALA A 160 -2.21 -9.08 -9.47
CA ALA A 160 -1.11 -10.04 -9.57
C ALA A 160 0.11 -9.50 -10.33
N ASP A 161 -0.07 -8.46 -11.13
CA ASP A 161 0.91 -7.83 -12.03
C ASP A 161 1.43 -6.49 -11.50
N GLN A 162 0.96 -6.02 -10.34
CA GLN A 162 1.38 -4.75 -9.76
C GLN A 162 2.38 -4.96 -8.62
N PRO A 163 3.45 -4.14 -8.56
CA PRO A 163 4.39 -4.21 -7.45
C PRO A 163 3.68 -3.85 -6.14
N VAL A 164 4.01 -4.60 -5.09
CA VAL A 164 3.53 -4.33 -3.72
C VAL A 164 4.69 -3.84 -2.88
N HIS A 165 4.58 -2.61 -2.40
CA HIS A 165 5.53 -2.05 -1.45
C HIS A 165 5.25 -2.56 -0.05
N VAL A 166 6.30 -3.04 0.63
CA VAL A 166 6.22 -3.50 2.01
C VAL A 166 6.93 -2.51 2.92
N LEU A 167 6.23 -2.06 3.96
CA LEU A 167 6.77 -1.16 4.97
C LEU A 167 6.66 -1.77 6.36
N ALA A 168 7.68 -1.53 7.17
CA ALA A 168 7.71 -1.80 8.59
C ALA A 168 7.58 -0.49 9.35
N VAL A 169 6.56 -0.37 10.19
CA VAL A 169 6.17 0.88 10.82
C VAL A 169 6.12 0.75 12.34
N ARG A 170 6.64 1.77 13.03
CA ARG A 170 6.41 2.02 14.45
C ARG A 170 5.83 3.43 14.58
N ALA A 171 4.63 3.52 15.14
CA ALA A 171 3.94 4.79 15.33
C ALA A 171 3.05 4.72 16.56
N ARG A 172 2.84 5.88 17.19
CA ARG A 172 1.78 6.07 18.20
C ARG A 172 0.41 6.31 17.58
N LEU A 173 0.37 6.65 16.29
CA LEU A 173 -0.86 6.80 15.53
C LEU A 173 -1.44 5.43 15.17
N PRO A 174 -2.78 5.30 15.10
CA PRO A 174 -3.43 4.11 14.56
C PRO A 174 -2.87 3.73 13.18
N LEU A 175 -2.58 2.45 12.98
CA LEU A 175 -1.86 1.96 11.80
C LEU A 175 -2.64 2.19 10.50
N ASP A 176 -3.97 2.10 10.55
CA ASP A 176 -4.88 2.43 9.45
C ASP A 176 -4.76 3.89 9.00
N ARG A 177 -4.63 4.84 9.95
CA ARG A 177 -4.40 6.24 9.64
C ARG A 177 -3.03 6.46 9.00
N VAL A 178 -1.98 5.79 9.49
CA VAL A 178 -0.65 5.86 8.89
C VAL A 178 -0.67 5.34 7.45
N ALA A 179 -1.34 4.20 7.23
CA ALA A 179 -1.51 3.60 5.91
C ALA A 179 -2.33 4.49 4.95
N GLY A 180 -3.41 5.12 5.42
CA GLY A 180 -4.19 6.06 4.62
C GLY A 180 -3.41 7.32 4.21
N LEU A 181 -2.57 7.86 5.11
CA LEU A 181 -1.70 9.00 4.78
C LEU A 181 -0.64 8.63 3.73
N LEU A 182 -0.08 7.44 3.84
CA LEU A 182 0.94 6.93 2.92
C LEU A 182 0.38 6.68 1.51
N CYS A 183 -0.89 6.27 1.41
CA CYS A 183 -1.48 5.70 0.21
C CYS A 183 -2.96 6.13 0.04
N PRO A 184 -3.26 7.44 -0.12
CA PRO A 184 -4.62 7.98 0.00
C PRO A 184 -5.56 7.65 -1.18
N ALA A 185 -5.03 7.29 -2.35
CA ALA A 185 -5.81 7.06 -3.58
C ALA A 185 -5.58 5.66 -4.17
N HIS A 186 -4.99 4.76 -3.38
CA HIS A 186 -4.44 3.50 -3.86
C HIS A 186 -4.68 2.37 -2.85
N ARG A 187 -4.47 1.13 -3.29
CA ARG A 187 -4.73 -0.04 -2.44
C ARG A 187 -3.68 -0.09 -1.33
N VAL A 188 -4.15 -0.07 -0.09
CA VAL A 188 -3.31 -0.24 1.09
C VAL A 188 -3.94 -1.18 2.09
N LYS A 189 -3.10 -2.04 2.67
CA LYS A 189 -3.45 -3.01 3.71
C LYS A 189 -2.45 -2.94 4.84
N ALA A 190 -2.96 -2.93 6.06
CA ALA A 190 -2.14 -2.85 7.24
C ALA A 190 -2.57 -3.86 8.29
N ALA A 191 -1.59 -4.43 8.98
CA ALA A 191 -1.83 -5.33 10.11
C ALA A 191 -0.67 -5.24 11.12
N PRO A 192 -0.93 -5.40 12.42
CA PRO A 192 0.12 -5.54 13.41
C PRO A 192 0.75 -6.95 13.32
N LEU A 193 2.07 -7.02 13.41
CA LEU A 193 2.82 -8.28 13.50
C LEU A 193 3.94 -8.13 14.53
N THR A 194 3.85 -8.85 15.66
CA THR A 194 4.89 -8.90 16.71
C THR A 194 5.38 -7.51 17.19
N GLY A 195 4.46 -6.55 17.35
CA GLY A 195 4.79 -5.18 17.80
C GLY A 195 5.34 -4.24 16.73
N VAL A 196 5.34 -4.66 15.45
CA VAL A 196 5.64 -3.80 14.29
C VAL A 196 4.42 -3.78 13.38
N GLY A 197 4.04 -2.61 12.89
CA GLY A 197 3.01 -2.49 11.86
C GLY A 197 3.55 -2.89 10.49
N VAL A 198 2.87 -3.80 9.81
CA VAL A 198 3.12 -4.11 8.39
C VAL A 198 2.17 -3.27 7.57
N ILE A 199 2.68 -2.59 6.55
CA ILE A 199 1.86 -1.94 5.52
C ILE A 199 2.25 -2.51 4.16
N LEU A 200 1.27 -3.07 3.46
CA LEU A 200 1.32 -3.45 2.06
C LEU A 200 0.63 -2.36 1.26
N ALA A 201 1.28 -1.80 0.25
CA ALA A 201 0.70 -0.71 -0.54
C ALA A 201 1.04 -0.88 -2.03
N SER A 202 0.09 -0.60 -2.91
CA SER A 202 0.34 -0.58 -4.36
C SER A 202 1.17 0.64 -4.78
N HIS A 203 1.18 1.69 -3.94
CA HIS A 203 2.04 2.86 -4.07
C HIS A 203 2.39 3.39 -2.67
N ALA A 204 3.57 3.96 -2.47
CA ALA A 204 3.96 4.53 -1.19
C ALA A 204 4.57 5.92 -1.37
N ASP A 205 3.91 6.93 -0.81
CA ASP A 205 4.43 8.30 -0.73
C ASP A 205 4.91 8.61 0.70
N PRO A 206 6.17 8.31 1.03
CA PRO A 206 6.69 8.50 2.38
C PRO A 206 6.79 9.97 2.80
N ALA A 207 6.72 10.93 1.87
CA ALA A 207 6.77 12.35 2.21
C ALA A 207 5.51 12.81 2.98
N ARG A 208 4.43 12.02 2.93
CA ARG A 208 3.18 12.25 3.66
C ARG A 208 3.19 11.75 5.10
N LEU A 209 4.20 10.96 5.47
CA LEU A 209 4.30 10.44 6.84
C LEU A 209 4.72 11.54 7.81
N PRO A 210 3.98 11.75 8.92
CA PRO A 210 4.40 12.68 9.95
C PRO A 210 5.73 12.23 10.60
N ALA A 211 6.54 13.18 11.07
CA ALA A 211 7.84 12.88 11.69
C ALA A 211 7.76 11.97 12.94
N VAL A 212 6.58 11.84 13.57
CA VAL A 212 6.33 10.93 14.69
C VAL A 212 6.22 9.45 14.28
N VAL A 213 6.07 9.19 12.98
CA VAL A 213 6.01 7.83 12.41
C VAL A 213 7.40 7.42 12.01
N ARG A 214 7.89 6.30 12.56
CA ARG A 214 9.11 5.65 12.08
C ARG A 214 8.76 4.57 11.08
N ALA A 215 9.34 4.62 9.88
CA ALA A 215 9.05 3.67 8.82
C ALA A 215 10.32 3.22 8.09
N GLY A 216 10.47 1.91 7.93
CA GLY A 216 11.43 1.29 7.01
C GLY A 216 10.71 0.80 5.75
N ILE A 217 11.31 1.04 4.58
CA ILE A 217 10.71 0.70 3.28
C ILE A 217 11.58 -0.34 2.58
N GLY A 218 10.99 -1.49 2.24
CA GLY A 218 11.64 -2.53 1.44
C GLY A 218 11.80 -2.11 -0.02
N ALA A 219 12.81 -2.64 -0.69
CA ALA A 219 13.11 -2.35 -2.09
C ALA A 219 12.93 -3.55 -3.03
N ALA A 220 12.88 -4.77 -2.48
CA ALA A 220 12.69 -5.98 -3.26
C ALA A 220 11.24 -6.09 -3.77
N GLU A 221 11.10 -6.68 -4.96
CA GLU A 221 9.80 -7.01 -5.56
C GLU A 221 9.11 -8.17 -4.82
N ARG A 222 9.91 -9.14 -4.35
CA ARG A 222 9.43 -10.27 -3.54
C ARG A 222 9.01 -9.78 -2.15
N PRO A 223 7.73 -9.90 -1.74
CA PRO A 223 7.23 -9.32 -0.50
C PRO A 223 7.96 -9.79 0.78
N GLU A 224 8.40 -11.04 0.83
CA GLU A 224 9.14 -11.62 1.95
C GLU A 224 10.55 -11.01 2.13
N LEU A 225 11.26 -10.80 1.02
CA LEU A 225 12.54 -10.09 1.04
C LEU A 225 12.32 -8.60 1.33
N SER A 226 11.28 -8.02 0.74
CA SER A 226 10.90 -6.62 0.96
C SER A 226 10.57 -6.37 2.44
N TRP A 227 9.91 -7.32 3.11
CA TRP A 227 9.65 -7.28 4.54
C TRP A 227 10.92 -7.34 5.38
N GLN A 228 11.84 -8.27 5.09
CA GLN A 228 13.14 -8.33 5.77
C GLN A 228 13.93 -7.02 5.62
N GLN A 229 13.93 -6.45 4.41
CA GLN A 229 14.55 -5.17 4.10
C GLN A 229 13.88 -4.00 4.82
N ALA A 230 12.54 -3.95 4.84
CA ALA A 230 11.77 -2.94 5.53
C ALA A 230 12.04 -2.95 7.03
N ARG A 231 12.07 -4.14 7.66
CA ARG A 231 12.45 -4.30 9.08
C ARG A 231 13.88 -3.84 9.34
N THR A 232 14.80 -4.16 8.44
CA THR A 232 16.19 -3.70 8.55
C THR A 232 16.25 -2.18 8.47
N ALA A 233 15.61 -1.57 7.48
CA ALA A 233 15.53 -0.12 7.32
C ALA A 233 14.89 0.58 8.53
N LEU A 234 13.84 -0.02 9.11
CA LEU A 234 13.19 0.51 10.31
C LEU A 234 14.17 0.64 11.49
N ARG A 235 15.14 -0.28 11.62
CA ARG A 235 16.17 -0.21 12.69
C ARG A 235 17.15 0.95 12.51
N PHE A 236 17.30 1.48 11.29
CA PHE A 236 18.12 2.66 11.01
C PHE A 236 17.36 3.99 11.16
N THR A 237 16.07 3.96 11.52
CA THR A 237 15.29 5.19 11.71
C THR A 237 15.73 5.95 12.96
N THR A 238 15.85 7.28 12.83
CA THR A 238 16.20 8.19 13.93
C THR A 238 15.15 9.31 14.04
N GLY A 239 15.24 10.16 15.06
CA GLY A 239 14.37 11.35 15.14
C GLY A 239 14.54 12.32 13.96
N ARG A 240 15.75 12.38 13.37
CA ARG A 240 16.06 13.23 12.20
C ARG A 240 15.78 12.52 10.87
N GLN A 241 15.83 11.20 10.86
CA GLN A 241 15.53 10.36 9.71
C GLN A 241 14.45 9.34 10.07
N PRO A 242 13.19 9.79 10.22
CA PRO A 242 12.09 8.93 10.65
C PRO A 242 11.70 7.90 9.58
N VAL A 243 12.01 8.17 8.31
CA VAL A 243 11.74 7.25 7.20
C VAL A 243 13.04 6.87 6.51
N VAL A 244 13.29 5.57 6.36
CA VAL A 244 14.49 5.03 5.72
C VAL A 244 14.07 4.07 4.61
N ARG A 245 14.60 4.27 3.40
CA ARG A 245 14.46 3.30 2.30
C ARG A 245 15.64 2.34 2.33
N TYR A 246 15.38 1.03 2.31
CA TYR A 246 16.44 0.02 2.36
C TYR A 246 17.49 0.20 1.25
N ARG A 247 17.05 0.54 0.03
CA ARG A 247 17.92 0.85 -1.12
C ARG A 247 18.97 1.92 -0.80
N GLU A 248 18.63 2.92 0.01
CA GLU A 248 19.50 4.06 0.32
C GLU A 248 20.56 3.72 1.37
N LEU A 249 20.43 2.60 2.09
CA LEU A 249 21.41 2.16 3.08
C LEU A 249 22.72 1.66 2.45
N GLY A 250 22.65 1.07 1.25
CA GLY A 250 23.82 0.45 0.62
C GLY A 250 24.54 -0.53 1.55
N ALA A 251 25.86 -0.37 1.69
CA ALA A 251 26.70 -1.22 2.55
C ALA A 251 26.38 -1.09 4.05
N LEU A 252 25.73 -0.01 4.50
CA LEU A 252 25.36 0.14 5.91
C LEU A 252 24.38 -0.94 6.36
N ALA A 253 23.54 -1.46 5.47
CA ALA A 253 22.60 -2.54 5.78
C ALA A 253 23.29 -3.80 6.32
N LEU A 254 24.57 -4.03 5.99
CA LEU A 254 25.35 -5.16 6.50
C LEU A 254 25.58 -5.07 8.02
N LEU A 255 25.63 -3.86 8.60
CA LEU A 255 25.78 -3.68 10.05
C LEU A 255 24.61 -4.32 10.81
N ALA A 256 23.41 -4.36 10.23
CA ALA A 256 22.24 -4.96 10.87
C ALA A 256 22.32 -6.49 11.00
N GLN A 257 23.24 -7.14 10.29
CA GLN A 257 23.51 -8.58 10.36
C GLN A 257 24.49 -8.92 11.49
N VAL A 258 25.24 -7.93 12.00
CA VAL A 258 26.16 -8.14 13.11
C VAL A 258 25.36 -8.30 14.41
N PRO A 259 25.65 -9.34 15.22
CA PRO A 259 24.96 -9.53 16.49
C PRO A 259 25.07 -8.29 17.40
N PRO A 260 23.98 -7.87 18.08
CA PRO A 260 24.00 -6.69 18.95
C PRO A 260 25.10 -6.71 20.02
N ASP A 261 25.41 -7.88 20.58
CA ASP A 261 26.47 -8.02 21.59
C ASP A 261 27.86 -7.75 21.00
N ALA A 262 28.11 -8.20 19.76
CA ALA A 262 29.35 -7.92 19.05
C ALA A 262 29.48 -6.43 18.69
N LEU A 263 28.37 -5.78 18.33
CA LEU A 263 28.34 -4.32 18.13
C LEU A 263 28.66 -3.59 19.44
N ARG A 264 28.03 -3.96 20.57
CA ARG A 264 28.30 -3.31 21.87
C ARG A 264 29.72 -3.54 22.38
N ALA A 265 30.34 -4.67 22.06
CA ALA A 265 31.72 -4.97 22.42
C ALA A 265 32.77 -4.20 21.60
N ASN A 266 32.38 -3.60 20.47
CA ASN A 266 33.29 -2.78 19.65
C ASN A 266 33.64 -1.47 20.39
N ALA A 267 34.93 -1.11 20.39
CA ALA A 267 35.42 0.07 21.11
C ALA A 267 34.79 1.39 20.65
N ASP A 268 34.63 1.58 19.33
CA ASP A 268 34.05 2.81 18.78
C ASP A 268 32.56 2.92 19.17
N VAL A 269 31.80 1.82 19.07
CA VAL A 269 30.38 1.78 19.46
C VAL A 269 30.20 2.01 20.97
N ALA A 270 31.05 1.42 21.81
CA ALA A 270 31.04 1.66 23.25
C ALA A 270 31.41 3.12 23.59
N ALA A 271 32.29 3.75 22.81
CA ALA A 271 32.61 5.17 22.97
C ALA A 271 31.41 6.07 22.59
N ILE A 272 30.69 5.75 21.50
CA ILE A 272 29.44 6.45 21.16
C ILE A 272 28.41 6.30 22.28
N ALA A 273 28.26 5.11 22.87
CA ALA A 273 27.33 4.89 23.98
C ALA A 273 27.65 5.80 25.20
N ARG A 274 28.94 6.06 25.47
CA ARG A 274 29.37 7.02 26.51
C ARG A 274 29.03 8.47 26.13
N VAL A 275 29.27 8.86 24.87
CA VAL A 275 28.87 10.19 24.36
C VAL A 275 27.35 10.38 24.43
N ALA A 276 26.59 9.34 24.12
CA ALA A 276 25.13 9.33 24.14
C ALA A 276 24.52 9.52 25.55
N ALA A 277 25.30 9.37 26.61
CA ALA A 277 24.86 9.71 27.97
C ALA A 277 24.53 11.21 28.13
N ASN A 278 25.08 12.07 27.26
CA ASN A 278 24.73 13.49 27.20
C ASN A 278 24.01 13.81 25.87
N PRO A 279 22.70 14.12 25.91
CA PRO A 279 21.92 14.40 24.69
C PRO A 279 22.48 15.51 23.81
N ARG A 280 23.11 16.54 24.39
CA ARG A 280 23.69 17.67 23.62
C ARG A 280 24.94 17.25 22.86
N ASP A 281 25.72 16.35 23.43
CA ASP A 281 26.94 15.85 22.82
C ASP A 281 26.59 14.89 21.68
N LEU A 282 25.59 14.03 21.89
CA LEU A 282 25.03 13.18 20.84
C LEU A 282 24.44 14.00 19.69
N GLU A 283 23.64 15.03 19.98
CA GLU A 283 23.07 15.92 18.96
C GLU A 283 24.15 16.65 18.16
N THR A 284 25.23 17.09 18.83
CA THR A 284 26.37 17.74 18.17
C THR A 284 27.09 16.76 17.24
N LEU A 285 27.34 15.53 17.71
CA LEU A 285 28.00 14.49 16.92
C LEU A 285 27.16 14.07 15.73
N ASP A 286 25.89 13.73 15.94
CA ASP A 286 24.95 13.30 14.89
C ASP A 286 24.79 14.39 13.82
N THR A 287 24.61 15.65 14.25
CA THR A 287 24.49 16.79 13.33
C THR A 287 25.75 16.98 12.49
N TYR A 288 26.93 16.87 13.09
CA TYR A 288 28.19 16.98 12.36
C TYR A 288 28.42 15.80 11.41
N CYS A 289 28.14 14.57 11.85
CA CYS A 289 28.17 13.37 11.01
C CYS A 289 27.25 13.52 9.78
N ALA A 290 26.04 14.07 9.93
CA ALA A 290 25.12 14.31 8.82
C ALA A 290 25.57 15.49 7.92
N ALA A 291 26.09 16.57 8.51
CA ALA A 291 26.47 17.78 7.78
C ALA A 291 27.78 17.64 6.99
N GLY A 292 28.72 16.84 7.48
CA GLY A 292 30.04 16.62 6.86
C GLY A 292 30.95 17.86 6.84
N SER A 293 30.55 18.95 7.50
CA SER A 293 31.36 20.15 7.64
C SER A 293 30.98 20.93 8.89
N LEU A 294 31.97 21.61 9.46
CA LEU A 294 31.82 22.37 10.70
C LEU A 294 30.86 23.55 10.55
N ARG A 295 30.94 24.27 9.42
CA ARG A 295 30.08 25.42 9.13
C ARG A 295 28.61 25.00 9.04
N ARG A 296 28.31 23.98 8.24
CA ARG A 296 26.94 23.47 8.10
C ARG A 296 26.40 22.90 9.42
N ALA A 297 27.24 22.24 10.20
CA ALA A 297 26.84 21.76 11.53
C ALA A 297 26.52 22.92 12.49
N ALA A 298 27.32 23.98 12.49
CA ALA A 298 27.09 25.18 13.28
C ALA A 298 25.78 25.89 12.89
N ASP A 299 25.50 25.99 11.59
CA ASP A 299 24.26 26.56 11.08
C ASP A 299 23.03 25.73 11.53
N LEU A 300 23.11 24.40 11.44
CA LEU A 300 22.04 23.48 11.85
C LEU A 300 21.81 23.43 13.36
N LEU A 301 22.86 23.62 14.16
CA LEU A 301 22.79 23.66 15.63
C LEU A 301 22.44 25.06 16.16
N HIS A 302 22.39 26.08 15.28
CA HIS A 302 22.28 27.49 15.66
C HIS A 302 23.35 27.93 16.68
N LEU A 303 24.59 27.45 16.47
CA LEU A 303 25.73 27.76 17.32
C LEU A 303 26.82 28.50 16.55
N HIS A 304 27.67 29.23 17.25
CA HIS A 304 28.85 29.80 16.64
C HIS A 304 29.85 28.69 16.26
N HIS A 305 30.47 28.80 15.08
CA HIS A 305 31.41 27.80 14.56
C HIS A 305 32.52 27.43 15.56
N SER A 306 33.08 28.40 16.30
CA SER A 306 34.10 28.13 17.32
C SER A 306 33.59 27.29 18.51
N SER A 307 32.30 27.39 18.84
CA SER A 307 31.68 26.57 19.88
C SER A 307 31.54 25.12 19.43
N VAL A 308 31.13 24.92 18.17
CA VAL A 308 31.04 23.58 17.57
C VAL A 308 32.44 22.96 17.44
N ALA A 309 33.43 23.73 16.99
CA ALA A 309 34.83 23.29 16.91
C ALA A 309 35.33 22.72 18.24
N ARG A 310 35.15 23.48 19.33
CA ARG A 310 35.57 23.06 20.68
C ARG A 310 34.84 21.80 21.14
N ARG A 311 33.53 21.70 20.88
CA ARG A 311 32.76 20.49 21.22
C ARG A 311 33.25 19.28 20.44
N LEU A 312 33.51 19.43 19.14
CA LEU A 312 34.03 18.34 18.31
C LEU A 312 35.43 17.89 18.75
N GLU A 313 36.28 18.82 19.22
CA GLU A 313 37.59 18.46 19.79
C GLU A 313 37.45 17.60 21.06
N LEU A 314 36.52 17.96 21.95
CA LEU A 314 36.23 17.19 23.17
C LEU A 314 35.62 15.82 22.82
N LEU A 315 34.72 15.76 21.85
CA LEU A 315 34.11 14.53 21.36
C LEU A 315 35.15 13.62 20.71
N GLY A 316 36.06 14.18 19.90
CA GLY A 316 37.16 13.43 19.30
C GLY A 316 38.06 12.79 20.35
N LYS A 317 38.41 13.52 21.42
CA LYS A 317 39.15 12.96 22.56
C LYS A 317 38.39 11.85 23.28
N ALA A 318 37.07 11.99 23.46
CA ALA A 318 36.25 10.96 24.11
C ALA A 318 36.10 9.67 23.26
N LEU A 319 36.09 9.82 21.93
CA LEU A 319 36.00 8.73 20.96
C LEU A 319 37.36 8.12 20.60
N ASP A 320 38.47 8.77 20.97
CA ASP A 320 39.81 8.46 20.47
C ASP A 320 39.90 8.51 18.93
N LEU A 321 39.25 9.52 18.35
CA LEU A 321 39.15 9.73 16.89
C LEU A 321 39.39 11.21 16.56
N ASP A 322 40.07 11.46 15.44
CA ASP A 322 40.04 12.79 14.82
C ASP A 322 38.82 12.93 13.91
N LEU A 323 37.80 13.66 14.41
CA LEU A 323 36.55 13.89 13.67
C LEU A 323 36.69 14.86 12.50
N THR A 324 37.81 15.60 12.41
CA THR A 324 38.06 16.53 11.30
C THR A 324 38.64 15.83 10.09
N GLU A 325 39.30 14.68 10.30
CA GLU A 325 39.85 13.84 9.24
C GLU A 325 38.77 12.92 8.63
N PRO A 326 38.77 12.69 7.29
CA PRO A 326 37.77 11.86 6.62
C PRO A 326 37.66 10.43 7.19
N ALA A 327 38.79 9.84 7.59
CA ALA A 327 38.84 8.49 8.15
C ALA A 327 38.16 8.43 9.54
N GLY A 328 38.46 9.39 10.42
CA GLY A 328 37.85 9.44 11.75
C GLY A 328 36.36 9.78 11.70
N LEU A 329 35.96 10.70 10.81
CA LEU A 329 34.54 10.99 10.57
C LEU A 329 33.78 9.76 10.05
N THR A 330 34.39 8.97 9.17
CA THR A 330 33.77 7.73 8.64
C THR A 330 33.62 6.68 9.74
N ARG A 331 34.64 6.47 10.58
CA ARG A 331 34.55 5.58 11.75
C ARG A 331 33.46 6.02 12.71
N ALA A 332 33.38 7.31 13.02
CA ALA A 332 32.34 7.86 13.89
C ALA A 332 30.93 7.64 13.31
N ARG A 333 30.72 7.85 12.00
CA ARG A 333 29.44 7.59 11.31
C ARG A 333 29.04 6.12 11.41
N LEU A 334 29.97 5.20 11.17
CA LEU A 334 29.72 3.76 11.27
C LEU A 334 29.40 3.35 12.70
N ALA A 335 30.16 3.86 13.67
CA ALA A 335 29.94 3.58 15.08
C ALA A 335 28.59 4.13 15.58
N LEU A 336 28.20 5.33 15.13
CA LEU A 336 26.90 5.93 15.45
C LEU A 336 25.73 5.10 14.88
N ALA A 337 25.84 4.70 13.61
CA ALA A 337 24.84 3.83 12.98
C ALA A 337 24.75 2.46 13.68
N ALA A 338 25.90 1.85 14.00
CA ALA A 338 25.96 0.60 14.76
C ALA A 338 25.37 0.74 16.17
N TRP A 339 25.64 1.84 16.87
CA TRP A 339 25.07 2.11 18.18
C TRP A 339 23.53 2.20 18.12
N HIS A 340 22.96 2.90 17.14
CA HIS A 340 21.50 2.94 16.94
C HIS A 340 20.88 1.55 16.74
N LEU A 341 21.60 0.62 16.10
CA LEU A 341 21.14 -0.76 15.92
C LEU A 341 21.18 -1.59 17.20
N THR A 342 21.93 -1.16 18.22
CA THR A 342 21.97 -1.78 19.56
C THR A 342 20.93 -1.21 20.51
N ASP A 343 20.47 0.01 20.24
CA ASP A 343 19.48 0.73 21.02
C ASP A 343 18.08 0.36 20.54
N ASP A 344 17.68 -0.89 20.78
CA ASP A 344 16.29 -1.37 20.63
C ASP A 344 15.37 -0.78 21.72
N ARG A 345 15.67 0.42 22.23
CA ARG A 345 14.76 1.17 23.09
C ARG A 345 13.53 1.53 22.27
N VAL A 346 12.47 0.77 22.50
CA VAL A 346 11.08 1.22 22.32
C VAL A 346 10.97 2.54 23.08
N PRO A 347 10.84 3.70 22.43
CA PRO A 347 10.46 4.90 23.16
C PRO A 347 9.01 4.67 23.57
N GLU A 348 8.76 4.48 24.87
CA GLU A 348 7.41 4.58 25.46
C GLU A 348 6.72 5.86 24.96
#